data_AF-A0AB38X1T8-F1
#
_entry.id   AF-A0AB38X1T8-F1
#
_cell.length_a   1.000
_cell.length_b   1.000
_cell.length_c   1.000
_cell.angle_alpha   90.00
_cell.angle_beta   90.00
_cell.angle_gamma   90.00
#
_symmetry.space_group_name_H-M   'P 1'
#
loop_
_entity.id
_entity.type
_entity.pdbx_description
1 polymer ?
#
loop_
_entity_poly.entity_id
_entity_poly.type
_entity_poly.pdbx_seq_one_letter_code
_entity_poly.pdbx_strand_id
1 'polypeptide(L)'
;MARKIPNRFGTAVSNEDRLARSRQFATSATKYASLDQSAAAEATTEDQTATSADEKEPREGENAASAETAHINSEVSTQPLVDDACRDKDALPRTFYVRIGADDQARIDTLAERSGLDPDYVRRALIKAVRARMQNLRDTATWHEVASAARPRLAEPKGTGAPFLKSMIRLDSAHVAALQTSIDDPLNVYGVTQLLSAFGKALLRSEIAGLAQKISGIEARAARPDPT
;
A
#
# COMPACT_ATOMS: atom_id res chain seq x y z
N MET A 1 -47.94 -15.78 -13.94
CA MET A 1 -47.18 -15.26 -15.09
C MET A 1 -45.72 -15.68 -14.94
N ALA A 2 -45.27 -16.67 -15.71
CA ALA A 2 -43.89 -17.17 -15.66
C ALA A 2 -43.00 -16.36 -16.62
N ARG A 3 -41.87 -15.83 -16.14
CA ARG A 3 -40.91 -15.06 -16.95
C ARG A 3 -40.05 -16.03 -17.78
N LYS A 4 -40.02 -15.82 -19.10
CA LYS A 4 -39.26 -16.61 -20.09
C LYS A 4 -37.79 -16.17 -20.07
N ILE A 5 -36.87 -17.07 -19.75
CA ILE A 5 -35.42 -16.84 -19.76
C ILE A 5 -34.92 -17.02 -21.21
N PRO A 6 -34.14 -16.08 -21.79
CA PRO A 6 -33.60 -16.25 -23.14
C PRO A 6 -32.39 -17.20 -23.13
N ASN A 7 -32.48 -18.28 -23.91
CA ASN A 7 -31.36 -19.20 -24.17
C ASN A 7 -30.29 -18.49 -25.00
N ARG A 8 -29.08 -18.32 -24.46
CA ARG A 8 -27.89 -17.93 -25.23
C ARG A 8 -27.23 -19.19 -25.77
N PHE A 9 -27.42 -19.47 -27.07
CA PHE A 9 -26.59 -20.43 -27.79
C PHE A 9 -25.26 -19.77 -28.14
N GLY A 10 -24.25 -19.95 -27.28
CA GLY A 10 -22.86 -19.75 -27.69
C GLY A 10 -22.37 -21.01 -28.41
N THR A 11 -21.77 -20.86 -29.58
CA THR A 11 -21.06 -21.96 -30.25
C THR A 11 -19.95 -22.47 -29.33
N ALA A 12 -20.15 -23.64 -28.75
CA ALA A 12 -19.13 -24.31 -27.96
C ALA A 12 -17.94 -24.60 -28.88
N VAL A 13 -16.84 -23.88 -28.67
CA VAL A 13 -15.57 -24.16 -29.34
C VAL A 13 -15.12 -25.55 -28.87
N SER A 14 -15.04 -26.50 -29.81
CA SER A 14 -14.64 -27.87 -29.53
C SER A 14 -13.26 -27.92 -28.85
N ASN A 15 -13.03 -28.92 -28.01
CA ASN A 15 -11.74 -29.15 -27.38
C ASN A 15 -10.62 -29.36 -28.42
N GLU A 16 -10.93 -29.91 -29.60
CA GLU A 16 -9.98 -30.00 -30.72
C GLU A 16 -9.50 -28.61 -31.18
N ASP A 17 -10.42 -27.66 -31.30
CA ASP A 17 -10.11 -26.29 -31.74
C ASP A 17 -9.26 -25.54 -30.70
N ARG A 18 -9.51 -25.81 -29.40
CA ARG A 18 -8.67 -25.30 -28.30
C ARG A 18 -7.26 -25.89 -28.35
N LEU A 19 -7.13 -27.18 -28.65
CA LEU A 19 -5.84 -27.87 -28.76
C LEU A 19 -5.05 -27.43 -30.00
N ALA A 20 -5.73 -27.20 -31.13
CA ALA A 20 -5.10 -26.69 -32.34
C ALA A 20 -4.54 -25.28 -32.13
N ARG A 21 -5.29 -24.39 -31.48
CA ARG A 21 -4.81 -23.04 -31.15
C ARG A 21 -3.66 -23.05 -30.15
N SER A 22 -3.68 -23.91 -29.12
CA SER A 22 -2.57 -23.98 -28.16
C SER A 22 -1.26 -24.45 -28.82
N ARG A 23 -1.35 -25.37 -29.79
CA ARG A 23 -0.18 -25.82 -30.57
C ARG A 23 0.41 -24.72 -31.45
N GLN A 24 -0.43 -23.86 -32.03
CA GLN A 24 0.01 -22.69 -32.80
C GLN A 24 0.76 -21.67 -31.93
N PHE A 25 0.31 -21.44 -30.69
CA PHE A 25 1.03 -20.56 -29.75
C PHE A 25 2.38 -21.15 -29.30
N ALA A 26 2.47 -22.47 -29.10
CA ALA A 26 3.72 -23.13 -28.74
C ALA A 26 4.79 -23.06 -29.86
N THR A 27 4.38 -23.04 -31.14
CA THR A 27 5.30 -22.88 -32.28
C THR A 27 5.81 -21.45 -32.43
N SER A 28 5.02 -20.44 -32.03
CA SER A 28 5.49 -19.05 -32.02
C SER A 28 6.53 -18.76 -30.92
N ALA A 29 6.44 -19.43 -29.77
CA ALA A 29 7.37 -19.23 -28.66
C ALA A 29 8.79 -19.78 -28.95
N THR A 30 8.88 -20.88 -29.71
CA THR A 30 10.19 -21.44 -30.13
C THR A 30 10.90 -20.55 -31.15
N LYS A 31 10.16 -19.81 -31.98
CA LYS A 31 10.75 -18.87 -32.96
C LYS A 31 11.46 -17.67 -32.32
N TYR A 32 11.04 -17.24 -31.13
CA TYR A 32 11.70 -16.14 -30.40
C TYR A 32 12.89 -16.63 -29.57
N ALA A 33 12.84 -17.86 -29.03
CA ALA A 33 13.97 -18.44 -28.30
C ALA A 33 15.18 -18.76 -29.20
N SER A 34 14.95 -19.09 -30.49
CA SER A 34 16.03 -19.34 -31.46
C SER A 34 16.71 -18.06 -31.98
N LEU A 35 16.05 -16.90 -31.87
CA LEU A 35 16.62 -15.61 -32.24
C LEU A 35 17.60 -15.10 -31.18
N ASP A 36 17.33 -15.33 -29.89
CA ASP A 36 18.25 -14.98 -28.80
C ASP A 36 19.53 -15.83 -28.78
N GLN A 37 19.48 -17.08 -29.24
CA GLN A 37 20.69 -17.92 -29.34
C GLN A 37 21.58 -17.58 -30.54
N SER A 38 21.03 -16.93 -31.59
CA SER A 38 21.84 -16.47 -32.73
C SER A 38 22.56 -15.14 -32.45
N ALA A 39 22.06 -14.32 -31.52
CA ALA A 39 22.71 -13.07 -31.13
C ALA A 39 23.85 -13.27 -30.11
N ALA A 40 23.87 -14.40 -29.39
CA ALA A 40 24.92 -14.71 -28.41
C ALA A 40 26.16 -15.41 -29.02
N ALA A 41 26.13 -15.78 -30.30
CA ALA A 41 27.23 -16.51 -30.96
C ALA A 41 28.22 -15.62 -31.74
N GLU A 42 27.94 -14.32 -31.92
CA GLU A 42 28.83 -13.40 -32.67
C GLU A 42 29.75 -12.53 -31.80
N ALA A 43 29.77 -12.74 -30.48
CA ALA A 43 30.59 -11.94 -29.57
C ALA A 43 31.45 -12.81 -28.64
N THR A 44 32.44 -13.52 -29.20
CA THR A 44 33.76 -13.75 -28.57
C THR A 44 34.63 -14.60 -29.50
N THR A 45 35.58 -13.98 -30.20
CA THR A 45 36.77 -14.63 -30.74
C THR A 45 37.98 -13.86 -30.20
N GLU A 46 39.06 -14.62 -29.93
CA GLU A 46 40.40 -14.20 -29.45
C GLU A 46 40.55 -14.15 -27.91
N ASP A 47 41.54 -14.78 -27.26
CA ASP A 47 42.58 -15.76 -27.60
C ASP A 47 43.27 -16.22 -26.28
N GLN A 48 43.85 -17.44 -26.25
CA GLN A 48 44.99 -17.96 -25.42
C GLN A 48 44.98 -17.88 -23.85
N THR A 49 45.46 -18.81 -23.00
CA THR A 49 46.16 -20.13 -23.07
C THR A 49 46.33 -20.72 -21.64
N ALA A 50 46.35 -22.07 -21.57
CA ALA A 50 47.22 -22.96 -20.75
C ALA A 50 46.85 -23.49 -19.31
N THR A 51 46.78 -24.85 -19.26
CA THR A 51 47.24 -25.84 -18.24
C THR A 51 46.56 -25.91 -16.85
N SER A 52 46.28 -27.06 -16.19
CA SER A 52 46.62 -28.50 -16.34
C SER A 52 45.93 -29.37 -15.25
N ALA A 53 45.90 -30.70 -15.47
CA ALA A 53 45.73 -31.87 -14.55
C ALA A 53 44.29 -32.30 -14.12
N ASP A 54 43.78 -33.49 -14.47
CA ASP A 54 44.08 -34.87 -13.96
C ASP A 54 43.54 -35.05 -12.52
N GLU A 55 42.64 -35.96 -12.11
CA GLU A 55 42.55 -37.41 -12.35
C GLU A 55 41.20 -37.96 -11.76
N LYS A 56 40.78 -39.15 -12.24
CA LYS A 56 39.89 -40.18 -11.64
C LYS A 56 38.39 -40.32 -11.96
N GLU A 57 38.06 -41.61 -12.12
CA GLU A 57 36.98 -42.31 -12.81
C GLU A 57 35.89 -42.83 -11.81
N PRO A 58 34.96 -43.74 -12.17
CA PRO A 58 33.53 -43.48 -12.40
C PRO A 58 32.60 -44.16 -11.36
N ARG A 59 31.30 -43.83 -11.32
CA ARG A 59 30.25 -44.80 -10.92
C ARG A 59 28.90 -44.54 -11.60
N GLU A 60 28.42 -45.64 -12.14
CA GLU A 60 27.10 -45.99 -12.67
C GLU A 60 25.95 -45.68 -11.68
N GLY A 61 24.76 -45.34 -12.19
CA GLY A 61 23.55 -45.19 -11.38
C GLY A 61 22.36 -44.56 -12.12
N GLU A 62 21.72 -45.37 -12.95
CA GLU A 62 20.27 -45.45 -13.26
C GLU A 62 19.29 -44.27 -13.01
N ASN A 63 18.47 -44.04 -14.04
CA ASN A 63 17.26 -43.19 -14.08
C ASN A 63 16.21 -43.53 -13.01
N ALA A 64 15.51 -42.52 -12.48
CA ALA A 64 14.06 -42.31 -12.70
C ALA A 64 13.42 -41.28 -11.74
N ALA A 65 12.74 -40.31 -12.35
CA ALA A 65 11.52 -39.59 -11.94
C ALA A 65 11.03 -39.61 -10.48
N SER A 66 10.93 -38.40 -9.89
CA SER A 66 9.71 -37.93 -9.22
C SER A 66 9.81 -36.42 -8.99
N ALA A 67 9.21 -35.63 -9.89
CA ALA A 67 8.96 -34.21 -9.65
C ALA A 67 7.59 -34.08 -8.99
N GLU A 68 7.61 -33.90 -7.67
CA GLU A 68 6.46 -33.54 -6.86
C GLU A 68 5.96 -32.14 -7.27
N THR A 69 4.73 -32.08 -7.75
CA THR A 69 4.08 -30.87 -8.23
C THR A 69 3.69 -29.96 -7.06
N ALA A 70 4.47 -28.89 -6.84
CA ALA A 70 4.07 -27.77 -6.00
C ALA A 70 2.97 -26.95 -6.71
N HIS A 71 1.77 -26.98 -6.14
CA HIS A 71 0.64 -26.15 -6.51
C HIS A 71 0.97 -24.66 -6.28
N ILE A 72 1.17 -23.90 -7.35
CA ILE A 72 1.23 -22.43 -7.29
C ILE A 72 -0.15 -21.91 -7.69
N ASN A 73 -0.91 -21.40 -6.72
CA ASN A 73 -2.11 -20.62 -6.98
C ASN A 73 -1.66 -19.24 -7.53
N SER A 74 -1.46 -19.16 -8.86
CA SER A 74 -1.34 -17.90 -9.58
C SER A 74 -2.73 -17.41 -9.98
N GLU A 75 -3.46 -16.80 -9.04
CA GLU A 75 -4.56 -15.90 -9.39
C GLU A 75 -3.97 -14.55 -9.80
N VAL A 76 -3.37 -14.49 -11.00
CA VAL A 76 -3.11 -13.24 -11.70
C VAL A 76 -4.45 -12.77 -12.27
N SER A 77 -5.15 -11.96 -11.48
CA SER A 77 -6.36 -11.26 -11.90
C SER A 77 -5.99 -10.17 -12.91
N THR A 78 -6.01 -10.51 -14.19
CA THR A 78 -5.98 -9.55 -15.31
C THR A 78 -7.39 -9.02 -15.53
N GLN A 79 -7.84 -8.12 -14.66
CA GLN A 79 -8.96 -7.27 -15.02
C GLN A 79 -8.45 -6.18 -15.98
N PRO A 80 -9.17 -5.92 -17.09
CA PRO A 80 -8.70 -5.02 -18.12
C PRO A 80 -8.64 -3.59 -17.58
N LEU A 81 -7.60 -2.87 -17.98
CA LEU A 81 -7.48 -1.42 -17.89
C LEU A 81 -8.63 -0.81 -18.70
N VAL A 82 -9.79 -0.64 -18.07
CA VAL A 82 -10.91 0.08 -18.66
C VAL A 82 -10.55 1.55 -18.62
N ASP A 83 -10.54 2.17 -19.81
CA ASP A 83 -10.50 3.60 -20.05
C ASP A 83 -11.29 4.40 -19.00
N ASP A 84 -10.58 5.02 -18.06
CA ASP A 84 -11.13 6.00 -17.12
C ASP A 84 -10.89 7.44 -17.65
N ALA A 85 -10.95 7.60 -18.98
CA ALA A 85 -10.76 8.88 -19.63
C ALA A 85 -12.01 9.79 -19.57
N CYS A 86 -13.16 9.28 -19.12
CA CYS A 86 -14.44 10.01 -19.10
C CYS A 86 -15.34 9.61 -17.92
N ARG A 87 -14.83 9.65 -16.69
CA ARG A 87 -15.70 9.85 -15.52
C ARG A 87 -15.33 11.15 -14.83
N ASP A 88 -16.36 11.94 -14.57
CA ASP A 88 -16.29 13.27 -14.01
C ASP A 88 -15.33 13.37 -12.83
N LYS A 89 -14.79 14.58 -12.70
CA LYS A 89 -13.88 15.06 -11.66
C LYS A 89 -14.53 15.13 -10.28
N ASP A 90 -15.32 14.14 -9.92
CA ASP A 90 -16.08 14.10 -8.68
C ASP A 90 -15.21 13.49 -7.59
N ALA A 91 -15.04 14.26 -6.50
CA ALA A 91 -14.27 13.82 -5.35
C ALA A 91 -14.94 12.59 -4.70
N LEU A 92 -14.26 11.45 -4.76
CA LEU A 92 -14.75 10.19 -4.23
C LEU A 92 -14.53 10.08 -2.71
N PRO A 93 -15.52 9.59 -1.94
CA PRO A 93 -15.35 9.38 -0.51
C PRO A 93 -14.34 8.24 -0.24
N ARG A 94 -13.31 8.54 0.54
CA ARG A 94 -12.31 7.58 1.04
C ARG A 94 -12.42 7.49 2.55
N THR A 95 -12.61 6.26 3.06
CA THR A 95 -12.64 6.01 4.51
C THR A 95 -11.25 5.62 4.97
N PHE A 96 -10.77 6.22 6.05
CA PHE A 96 -9.49 5.90 6.69
C PHE A 96 -9.65 5.69 8.20
N TYR A 97 -8.66 5.00 8.78
CA TYR A 97 -8.69 4.58 10.17
C TYR A 97 -7.39 4.97 10.87
N VAL A 98 -7.50 5.68 11.98
CA VAL A 98 -6.37 5.89 12.89
C VAL A 98 -6.54 4.92 14.04
N ARG A 99 -5.59 4.00 14.17
CA ARG A 99 -5.46 3.08 15.30
C ARG A 99 -4.23 3.51 16.10
N ILE A 100 -4.37 3.51 17.42
CA ILE A 100 -3.30 3.88 18.35
C ILE A 100 -2.92 2.68 19.20
N GLY A 101 -1.65 2.64 19.62
CA GLY A 101 -1.17 1.65 20.58
C GLY A 101 -1.39 2.10 22.02
N ALA A 102 -0.96 1.24 22.96
CA ALA A 102 -1.07 1.50 24.39
C ALA A 102 -0.33 2.79 24.82
N ASP A 103 0.82 3.09 24.22
CA ASP A 103 1.62 4.28 24.58
C ASP A 103 0.89 5.59 24.29
N ASP A 104 0.29 5.71 23.10
CA ASP A 104 -0.46 6.89 22.71
C ASP A 104 -1.76 7.00 23.52
N GLN A 105 -2.37 5.88 23.91
CA GLN A 105 -3.53 5.86 24.81
C GLN A 105 -3.16 6.34 26.22
N ALA A 106 -2.08 5.80 26.81
CA ALA A 106 -1.59 6.19 28.12
C ALA A 106 -1.26 7.69 28.18
N ARG A 107 -0.68 8.25 27.12
CA ARG A 107 -0.44 9.70 27.00
C ARG A 107 -1.74 10.51 27.06
N ILE A 108 -2.79 10.07 26.37
CA ILE A 108 -4.09 10.76 26.40
C ILE A 108 -4.67 10.73 27.81
N ASP A 109 -4.59 9.59 28.49
CA ASP A 109 -5.12 9.41 29.85
C ASP A 109 -4.36 10.29 30.85
N THR A 110 -3.03 10.34 30.78
CA THR A 110 -2.21 11.27 31.59
C THR A 110 -2.54 12.74 31.32
N LEU A 111 -2.83 13.12 30.07
CA LEU A 111 -3.21 14.49 29.73
C LEU A 111 -4.60 14.83 30.29
N ALA A 112 -5.54 13.89 30.27
CA ALA A 112 -6.86 14.05 30.87
C ALA A 112 -6.74 14.26 32.38
N GLU A 113 -5.96 13.44 33.07
CA GLU A 113 -5.67 13.57 34.50
C GLU A 113 -5.05 14.94 34.84
N ARG A 114 -3.98 15.34 34.13
CA ARG A 114 -3.30 16.63 34.36
C ARG A 114 -4.19 17.84 34.12
N SER A 115 -5.11 17.75 33.17
CA SER A 115 -6.05 18.83 32.87
C SER A 115 -7.30 18.81 33.74
N GLY A 116 -7.50 17.77 34.56
CA GLY A 116 -8.75 17.55 35.30
C GLY A 116 -9.96 17.34 34.38
N LEU A 117 -9.73 16.95 33.13
CA LEU A 117 -10.77 16.73 32.12
C LEU A 117 -11.14 15.26 32.03
N ASP A 118 -12.38 15.01 31.65
CA ASP A 118 -12.85 13.67 31.32
C ASP A 118 -12.07 13.09 30.11
N PRO A 119 -11.54 11.85 30.20
CA PRO A 119 -10.78 11.23 29.11
C PRO A 119 -11.56 11.11 27.79
N ASP A 120 -12.88 10.87 27.83
CA ASP A 120 -13.71 10.80 26.64
C ASP A 120 -13.93 12.18 26.01
N TYR A 121 -13.97 13.23 26.82
CA TYR A 121 -13.94 14.60 26.31
C TYR A 121 -12.63 14.89 25.55
N VAL A 122 -11.47 14.58 26.14
CA VAL A 122 -10.16 14.78 25.50
C VAL A 122 -10.06 13.98 24.21
N ARG A 123 -10.48 12.71 24.21
CA ARG A 123 -10.53 11.85 23.03
C ARG A 123 -11.37 12.46 21.90
N ARG A 124 -12.59 12.92 22.21
CA ARG A 124 -13.48 13.56 21.21
C ARG A 124 -12.89 14.85 20.66
N ALA A 125 -12.23 15.66 21.51
CA ALA A 125 -11.56 16.88 21.08
C ALA A 125 -10.40 16.59 20.11
N LEU A 126 -9.55 15.60 20.42
CA LEU A 126 -8.46 15.17 19.54
C LEU A 126 -8.97 14.63 18.21
N ILE A 127 -10.02 13.79 18.23
CA ILE A 127 -10.67 13.30 17.00
C ILE A 127 -11.16 14.47 16.12
N LYS A 128 -11.80 15.46 16.73
CA LYS A 128 -12.29 16.65 16.03
C LYS A 128 -11.14 17.45 15.43
N ALA A 129 -10.06 17.67 16.18
CA ALA A 129 -8.87 18.38 15.72
C ALA A 129 -8.19 17.67 14.55
N VAL A 130 -7.95 16.35 14.65
CA VAL A 130 -7.34 15.55 13.59
C VAL A 130 -8.21 15.57 12.33
N ARG A 131 -9.53 15.42 12.45
CA ARG A 131 -10.44 15.50 11.30
C ARG A 131 -10.35 16.86 10.61
N ALA A 132 -10.42 17.94 11.37
CA ALA A 132 -10.32 19.29 10.83
C ALA A 132 -8.97 19.52 10.15
N ARG A 133 -7.88 19.03 10.73
CA ARG A 133 -6.54 19.20 10.16
C ARG A 133 -6.32 18.35 8.90
N MET A 134 -6.82 17.11 8.86
CA MET A 134 -6.87 16.31 7.61
C MET A 134 -7.64 17.03 6.51
N GLN A 135 -8.76 17.66 6.87
CA GLN A 135 -9.60 18.40 5.94
C GLN A 135 -8.84 19.63 5.38
N ASN A 136 -8.15 20.37 6.26
CA ASN A 136 -7.33 21.51 5.86
C ASN A 136 -6.16 21.11 4.93
N LEU A 137 -5.45 20.02 5.24
CA LEU A 137 -4.37 19.51 4.38
C LEU A 137 -4.86 19.18 2.97
N ARG A 138 -6.07 18.60 2.86
CA ARG A 138 -6.71 18.38 1.57
C ARG A 138 -6.98 19.69 0.86
N ASP A 139 -7.72 20.59 1.51
CA ASP A 139 -8.25 21.80 0.88
C ASP A 139 -7.16 22.78 0.47
N THR A 140 -6.02 22.76 1.17
CA THR A 140 -4.84 23.60 0.88
C THR A 140 -3.74 22.87 0.10
N ALA A 141 -3.89 21.57 -0.16
CA ALA A 141 -2.87 20.71 -0.77
C ALA A 141 -1.50 20.73 -0.06
N THR A 142 -1.48 20.96 1.26
CA THR A 142 -0.25 21.11 2.08
C THR A 142 0.23 19.82 2.73
N TRP A 143 -0.04 18.65 2.12
CA TRP A 143 0.34 17.34 2.67
C TRP A 143 1.83 17.24 3.04
N HIS A 144 2.71 17.91 2.30
CA HIS A 144 4.16 17.91 2.54
C HIS A 144 4.54 18.38 3.96
N GLU A 145 3.74 19.24 4.60
CA GLU A 145 3.99 19.73 5.98
C GLU A 145 4.01 18.59 7.02
N VAL A 146 3.27 17.51 6.75
CA VAL A 146 3.09 16.38 7.69
C VAL A 146 3.76 15.11 7.15
N ALA A 147 4.17 15.11 5.88
CA ALA A 147 4.70 13.94 5.20
C ALA A 147 5.90 13.31 5.92
N SER A 148 6.85 14.11 6.41
CA SER A 148 8.02 13.61 7.15
C SER A 148 7.64 12.81 8.40
N ALA A 149 6.61 13.27 9.12
CA ALA A 149 6.06 12.59 10.29
C ALA A 149 5.17 11.39 9.93
N ALA A 150 4.55 11.39 8.75
CA ALA A 150 3.68 10.34 8.25
C ALA A 150 4.45 9.14 7.66
N ARG A 151 5.56 9.38 6.96
CA ARG A 151 6.41 8.34 6.34
C ARG A 151 6.72 7.15 7.25
N PRO A 152 7.28 7.33 8.47
CA PRO A 152 7.57 6.20 9.35
C PRO A 152 6.33 5.43 9.80
N ARG A 153 5.13 6.02 9.68
CA ARG A 153 3.86 5.39 10.08
C ARG A 153 3.28 4.44 9.04
N LEU A 154 3.84 4.43 7.83
CA LEU A 154 3.48 3.47 6.79
C LEU A 154 4.00 2.07 7.08
N ALA A 155 5.15 1.98 7.75
CA ALA A 155 5.76 0.73 8.20
C ALA A 155 5.24 0.27 9.57
N GLU A 156 4.61 1.17 10.35
CA GLU A 156 3.98 0.78 11.59
C GLU A 156 2.90 -0.27 11.31
N PRO A 157 2.78 -1.31 12.17
CA PRO A 157 1.65 -2.20 12.08
C PRO A 157 0.36 -1.38 12.16
N LYS A 158 -0.73 -1.93 11.59
CA LYS A 158 -2.06 -1.30 11.62
C LYS A 158 -2.55 -1.03 13.05
N GLY A 159 -1.80 -1.42 14.09
CA GLY A 159 -2.09 -1.20 15.50
C GLY A 159 -2.89 -2.35 16.08
N THR A 160 -2.59 -2.71 17.33
CA THR A 160 -3.42 -3.60 18.14
C THR A 160 -4.53 -2.78 18.80
N GLY A 161 -5.77 -3.28 18.80
CA GLY A 161 -6.92 -2.61 19.42
C GLY A 161 -7.90 -1.93 18.46
N ALA A 162 -8.94 -1.32 19.04
CA ALA A 162 -10.02 -0.66 18.33
C ALA A 162 -9.56 0.62 17.59
N PRO A 163 -10.21 1.01 16.49
CA PRO A 163 -9.91 2.27 15.83
C PRO A 163 -10.20 3.45 16.76
N PHE A 164 -9.20 4.30 16.98
CA PHE A 164 -9.35 5.57 17.68
C PHE A 164 -10.19 6.55 16.87
N LEU A 165 -9.97 6.57 15.55
CA LEU A 165 -10.72 7.38 14.60
C LEU A 165 -11.11 6.53 13.39
N LYS A 166 -12.39 6.56 13.02
CA LYS A 166 -12.88 6.21 11.68
C LYS A 166 -13.44 7.49 11.07
N SER A 167 -12.91 7.90 9.92
CA SER A 167 -13.37 9.11 9.24
C SER A 167 -13.38 8.92 7.73
N MET A 168 -14.15 9.77 7.07
CA MET A 168 -14.25 9.84 5.62
C MET A 168 -13.73 11.18 5.14
N ILE A 169 -13.01 11.19 4.01
CA ILE A 169 -12.57 12.40 3.31
C ILE A 169 -12.85 12.20 1.82
N ARG A 170 -13.38 13.23 1.15
CA ARG A 170 -13.58 13.17 -0.31
C ARG A 170 -12.31 13.62 -1.01
N LEU A 171 -11.82 12.85 -1.97
CA LEU A 171 -10.61 13.16 -2.75
C LEU A 171 -10.91 12.94 -4.23
N ASP A 172 -10.57 13.92 -5.06
CA ASP A 172 -10.45 13.75 -6.51
C ASP A 172 -9.02 13.31 -6.89
N SER A 173 -8.75 13.19 -8.20
CA SER A 173 -7.45 12.79 -8.72
C SER A 173 -6.31 13.74 -8.35
N ALA A 174 -6.56 15.05 -8.31
CA ALA A 174 -5.56 16.05 -7.95
C ALA A 174 -5.17 15.94 -6.47
N HIS A 175 -6.14 15.74 -5.59
CA HIS A 175 -5.87 15.52 -4.16
C HIS A 175 -5.08 14.23 -3.93
N VAL A 176 -5.39 13.16 -4.66
CA VAL A 176 -4.65 11.89 -4.57
C VAL A 176 -3.21 12.05 -5.05
N ALA A 177 -3.00 12.72 -6.19
CA ALA A 177 -1.66 12.99 -6.71
C ALA A 177 -0.82 13.83 -5.74
N ALA A 178 -1.40 14.89 -5.15
CA ALA A 178 -0.72 15.71 -4.15
C ALA A 178 -0.31 14.90 -2.90
N LEU A 179 -1.19 14.01 -2.43
CA LEU A 179 -0.92 13.13 -1.30
C LEU A 179 0.24 12.16 -1.61
N GLN A 180 0.22 11.51 -2.78
CA GLN A 180 1.26 10.56 -3.20
C GLN A 180 2.61 11.25 -3.42
N THR A 181 2.59 12.41 -4.07
CA THR A 181 3.80 13.23 -4.29
C THR A 181 4.43 13.63 -2.96
N SER A 182 3.64 13.99 -1.95
CA SER A 182 4.16 14.42 -0.65
C SER A 182 4.97 13.33 0.08
N ILE A 183 4.68 12.05 -0.17
CA ILE A 183 5.33 10.92 0.49
C ILE A 183 6.47 10.32 -0.34
N ASP A 184 6.76 10.90 -1.51
CA ASP A 184 7.68 10.38 -2.52
C ASP A 184 7.33 8.93 -2.93
N ASP A 185 6.04 8.65 -3.22
CA ASP A 185 5.58 7.34 -3.73
C ASP A 185 5.21 7.42 -5.23
N PRO A 186 6.19 7.52 -6.14
CA PRO A 186 5.93 7.65 -7.58
C PRO A 186 5.37 6.35 -8.21
N LEU A 187 5.53 5.22 -7.53
CA LEU A 187 5.09 3.90 -8.02
C LEU A 187 3.73 3.49 -7.46
N ASN A 188 3.10 4.33 -6.63
CA ASN A 188 1.81 4.05 -5.99
C ASN A 188 1.83 2.75 -5.16
N VAL A 189 2.94 2.48 -4.48
CA VAL A 189 3.11 1.30 -3.63
C VAL A 189 2.09 1.31 -2.50
N TYR A 190 1.77 2.48 -1.97
CA TYR A 190 0.83 2.65 -0.87
C TYR A 190 -0.56 3.04 -1.37
N GLY A 191 -1.56 2.26 -0.96
CA GLY A 191 -2.95 2.62 -1.22
C GLY A 191 -3.34 3.93 -0.53
N VAL A 192 -4.21 4.73 -1.17
CA VAL A 192 -4.66 6.04 -0.65
C VAL A 192 -5.16 5.96 0.80
N THR A 193 -5.91 4.91 1.16
CA THR A 193 -6.39 4.70 2.52
C THR A 193 -5.26 4.49 3.53
N GLN A 194 -4.17 3.81 3.13
CA GLN A 194 -3.00 3.59 3.97
C GLN A 194 -2.25 4.91 4.20
N LEU A 195 -2.07 5.70 3.13
CA LEU A 195 -1.50 7.05 3.22
C LEU A 195 -2.33 7.92 4.18
N LEU A 196 -3.64 8.03 3.96
CA LEU A 196 -4.52 8.82 4.83
C LEU A 196 -4.48 8.37 6.30
N SER A 197 -4.34 7.07 6.54
CA SER A 197 -4.22 6.53 7.90
C SER A 197 -2.89 6.91 8.54
N ALA A 198 -1.79 6.89 7.79
CA ALA A 198 -0.46 7.33 8.26
C ALA A 198 -0.44 8.83 8.56
N PHE A 199 -1.02 9.66 7.68
CA PHE A 199 -1.21 11.09 7.92
C PHE A 199 -2.06 11.36 9.17
N GLY A 200 -3.20 10.67 9.31
CA GLY A 200 -4.05 10.78 10.49
C GLY A 200 -3.32 10.41 11.80
N LYS A 201 -2.47 9.37 11.78
CA LYS A 201 -1.60 9.01 12.92
C LYS A 201 -0.57 10.10 13.24
N ALA A 202 0.08 10.66 12.22
CA ALA A 202 1.07 11.72 12.40
C ALA A 202 0.43 12.97 13.01
N LEU A 203 -0.73 13.38 12.48
CA LEU A 203 -1.52 14.47 13.03
C LEU A 203 -1.93 14.22 14.48
N LEU A 204 -2.43 13.02 14.80
CA LEU A 204 -2.82 12.70 16.17
C LEU A 204 -1.67 12.88 17.17
N ARG A 205 -0.46 12.39 16.85
CA ARG A 205 0.70 12.59 17.73
C ARG A 205 1.06 14.07 17.87
N SER A 206 0.94 14.86 16.80
CA SER A 206 1.14 16.31 16.84
C SER A 206 0.09 17.00 17.74
N GLU A 207 -1.18 16.60 17.68
CA GLU A 207 -2.25 17.16 18.51
C GLU A 207 -2.07 16.80 19.99
N ILE A 208 -1.65 15.56 20.28
CA ILE A 208 -1.30 15.13 21.65
C ILE A 208 -0.17 15.99 22.21
N ALA A 209 0.89 16.21 21.43
CA ALA A 209 2.02 17.07 21.82
C ALA A 209 1.57 18.53 22.03
N GLY A 210 0.74 19.06 21.13
CA GLY A 210 0.19 20.42 21.24
C GLY A 210 -0.69 20.60 22.48
N LEU A 211 -1.50 19.59 22.83
CA LEU A 211 -2.29 19.60 24.07
C LEU A 211 -1.38 19.57 25.31
N ALA A 212 -0.35 18.72 25.31
CA ALA A 212 0.62 18.66 26.40
C ALA A 212 1.31 20.00 26.65
N GLN A 213 1.69 20.69 25.56
CA GLN A 213 2.31 22.01 25.66
C GLN A 213 1.35 23.08 26.18
N LYS A 214 0.08 23.04 25.75
CA LYS A 214 -0.96 23.96 26.26
C LYS A 214 -1.19 23.78 27.76
N ILE A 215 -1.31 22.53 28.22
CA ILE A 215 -1.47 22.21 29.66
C ILE A 215 -0.26 22.72 30.44
N SER A 216 0.95 22.40 29.99
CA SER A 216 2.19 22.85 30.65
C SER A 216 2.30 24.38 30.71
N GLY A 217 1.85 25.09 29.67
CA GLY A 217 1.81 26.56 29.66
C GLY A 217 0.74 27.17 30.57
N ILE A 218 -0.33 26.43 30.90
CA ILE A 218 -1.33 26.84 31.90
C ILE A 218 -0.76 26.63 33.30
N GLU A 219 -0.20 25.45 33.57
CA GLU A 219 0.47 25.12 34.84
C GLU A 219 1.57 26.13 35.18
N ALA A 220 2.43 26.45 34.21
CA ALA A 220 3.50 27.43 34.40
C ALA A 220 3.00 28.85 34.69
N ARG A 221 1.83 29.23 34.17
CA ARG A 221 1.21 30.54 34.46
C ARG A 221 0.55 30.55 35.83
N ALA A 222 -0.10 29.46 36.24
CA ALA A 222 -0.68 29.31 37.57
C ALA A 222 0.37 29.32 38.69
N ALA A 223 1.59 28.84 38.40
CA ALA A 223 2.70 28.82 39.35
C ALA A 223 3.47 30.15 39.46
N ARG A 224 3.17 31.18 38.65
CA ARG A 224 3.85 32.48 38.76
C ARG A 224 3.27 33.27 39.94
N PRO A 225 4.12 33.80 40.84
CA PRO A 225 3.66 34.73 41.85
C PRO A 225 3.19 36.02 41.18
N ASP A 226 2.11 36.62 41.71
CA ASP A 226 1.63 37.93 41.24
C ASP A 226 2.74 38.97 41.37
N PRO A 227 2.91 39.87 40.37
CA PRO A 227 3.85 40.96 40.47
C PRO A 227 3.41 41.86 41.63
N THR A 228 4.26 41.93 42.66
CA THR A 228 4.12 42.84 43.81
C THR A 228 4.59 44.23 43.46
#